data_AF-X1NR81-F1
#
_entry.id   AF-X1NR81-F1
#
_cell.length_a   1.000
_cell.length_b   1.000
_cell.length_c   1.000
_cell.angle_alpha   90.00
_cell.angle_beta   90.00
_cell.angle_gamma   90.00
#
_symmetry.space_group_name_H-M   'P 1'
#
loop_
_entity.id
_entity.type
_entity.pdbx_description
1 polymer ?
#
loop_
_entity_poly.entity_id
_entity_poly.type
_entity_poly.pdbx_seq_one_letter_code
_entity_poly.pdbx_strand_id
1 'polypeptide(L)'
;MGAGLILIFWKIRHRRIFLWLSLLILLILVGAVYYEWDDGKLYERHIIFSETISFFGIVEKNPIIRNDVQELVVRLELPYQGIVLVKSGLHP
;
A
#
# COMPACT_ATOMS: atom_id res chain seq x y z
N MET A 1 -6.46 43.32 -41.46
CA MET A 1 -7.03 43.06 -40.11
C MET A 1 -6.91 41.59 -39.63
N GLY A 2 -6.13 40.71 -40.28
CA GLY A 2 -6.10 39.27 -39.92
C GLY A 2 -4.99 38.82 -38.96
N ALA A 3 -3.85 39.51 -38.91
CA ALA A 3 -2.66 39.02 -38.18
C ALA A 3 -2.83 39.01 -36.64
N GLY A 4 -3.58 39.96 -36.08
CA GLY A 4 -3.83 40.04 -34.63
C GLY A 4 -4.67 38.87 -34.10
N LEU A 5 -5.65 38.39 -34.87
CA LEU A 5 -6.50 37.26 -34.48
C LEU A 5 -5.72 35.94 -34.46
N ILE A 6 -4.76 35.77 -35.37
CA ILE A 6 -3.90 34.58 -35.44
C ILE A 6 -2.99 34.49 -34.22
N LEU A 7 -2.40 35.62 -33.78
CA LEU A 7 -1.54 35.66 -32.60
C LEU A 7 -2.33 35.39 -31.30
N ILE A 8 -3.54 35.92 -31.18
CA ILE A 8 -4.42 35.67 -30.03
C ILE A 8 -4.82 34.19 -29.99
N PHE A 9 -5.22 33.61 -31.12
CA PHE A 9 -5.59 32.20 -31.22
C PHE A 9 -4.41 31.27 -30.89
N TRP A 10 -3.21 31.61 -31.39
CA TRP A 10 -1.99 30.87 -31.08
C TRP A 10 -1.64 30.93 -29.59
N LYS A 11 -1.74 32.12 -28.98
CA LYS A 11 -1.50 32.31 -27.53
C LYS A 11 -2.50 31.55 -26.66
N ILE A 12 -3.78 31.51 -27.04
CA ILE A 12 -4.82 30.74 -26.33
C ILE A 12 -4.55 29.24 -26.46
N ARG A 13 -4.25 28.76 -27.66
CA ARG A 13 -3.95 27.33 -27.92
C ARG A 13 -2.71 26.88 -27.15
N HIS A 14 -1.65 27.69 -27.13
CA HIS A 14 -0.41 27.38 -26.43
C HIS A 14 -0.60 27.30 -24.90
N ARG A 15 -1.40 28.19 -24.32
CA ARG A 15 -1.73 28.12 -22.88
C ARG A 15 -2.53 26.88 -22.53
N ARG A 16 -3.50 26.50 -23.37
CA ARG A 16 -4.31 25.30 -23.14
C ARG A 16 -3.47 24.02 -23.19
N ILE A 17 -2.56 23.92 -24.16
CA ILE A 17 -1.61 22.79 -24.28
C ILE A 17 -0.69 22.72 -23.05
N PHE A 18 -0.17 23.86 -22.60
CA PHE A 18 0.69 23.90 -21.41
C PHE A 18 -0.05 23.44 -20.14
N LEU A 19 -1.30 23.88 -19.96
CA LEU A 19 -2.14 23.44 -18.84
C LEU A 19 -2.40 21.93 -18.87
N TRP A 20 -2.68 21.37 -20.04
CA TRP A 20 -2.88 19.93 -20.20
C TRP A 20 -1.61 19.12 -19.89
N LEU A 21 -0.44 19.58 -20.36
CA LEU A 21 0.83 18.93 -20.05
C LEU A 21 1.16 19.01 -18.56
N SER A 22 0.93 20.16 -17.93
CA SER A 22 1.15 20.32 -16.49
C SER A 22 0.24 19.41 -15.66
N LEU A 23 -1.03 19.27 -16.04
CA LEU A 23 -1.97 18.36 -15.39
C LEU A 23 -1.53 16.90 -15.57
N LEU A 24 -1.10 16.52 -16.77
CA LEU A 24 -0.62 15.17 -17.07
C LEU A 24 0.59 14.80 -16.21
N ILE A 25 1.56 15.69 -16.08
CA ILE A 25 2.76 15.48 -15.25
C ILE A 25 2.37 15.29 -13.79
N LEU A 26 1.46 16.12 -13.27
CA LEU A 26 0.99 16.00 -11.89
C LEU A 26 0.29 14.66 -11.65
N LEU A 27 -0.52 14.20 -12.61
CA LEU A 27 -1.24 12.93 -12.52
C LEU A 27 -0.28 11.73 -12.57
N ILE A 28 0.78 11.80 -13.38
CA ILE A 28 1.84 10.79 -13.40
C ILE A 28 2.57 10.72 -12.06
N LEU A 29 2.92 11.87 -11.45
CA LEU A 29 3.58 11.90 -10.14
C LEU A 29 2.69 11.32 -9.04
N VAL A 30 1.41 11.70 -8.99
CA VAL A 30 0.45 11.15 -8.03
C VAL A 30 0.28 9.64 -8.23
N GLY A 31 0.19 9.19 -9.49
CA GLY A 31 0.10 7.76 -9.82
C GLY A 31 1.34 6.98 -9.41
N ALA A 32 2.54 7.53 -9.61
CA ALA A 32 3.80 6.90 -9.22
C ALA A 32 3.90 6.75 -7.69
N VAL A 33 3.59 7.81 -6.94
CA VAL A 33 3.58 7.74 -5.47
C VAL A 33 2.50 6.78 -4.96
N TYR A 34 1.32 6.77 -5.58
CA TYR A 34 0.27 5.82 -5.24
C TYR A 34 0.72 4.37 -5.48
N TYR A 35 1.36 4.10 -6.61
CA TYR A 35 1.85 2.77 -6.96
C TYR A 35 2.98 2.31 -6.03
N GLU A 36 3.95 3.17 -5.71
CA GLU A 36 5.00 2.84 -4.72
C GLU A 36 4.43 2.59 -3.32
N TRP A 37 3.38 3.32 -2.92
CA TRP A 37 2.71 3.07 -1.65
C TRP A 37 1.98 1.72 -1.67
N ASP A 38 1.36 1.36 -2.78
CA ASP A 38 0.63 0.10 -2.94
C ASP A 38 1.58 -1.11 -2.98
N ASP A 39 2.72 -1.02 -3.68
CA ASP A 39 3.78 -2.04 -3.63
C ASP A 39 4.46 -2.10 -2.25
N GLY A 40 4.43 -1.00 -1.49
CA GLY A 40 4.83 -0.95 -0.08
C GLY A 40 3.83 -1.61 0.89
N LYS A 41 2.62 -1.97 0.43
CA LYS A 41 1.70 -2.78 1.23
C LYS A 41 2.24 -4.20 1.29
N LEU A 42 2.97 -4.44 2.38
CA LEU A 42 3.09 -5.72 3.07
C LEU A 42 3.30 -6.88 2.10
N TYR A 43 4.56 -7.33 2.00
CA TYR A 43 4.85 -8.69 1.57
C TYR A 43 4.07 -9.68 2.46
N GLU A 44 2.78 -9.91 2.15
CA GLU A 44 1.99 -11.04 2.58
C GLU A 44 2.58 -12.23 1.84
N ARG A 45 3.77 -12.66 2.27
CA ARG A 45 4.23 -14.00 1.98
C ARG A 45 3.26 -14.92 2.70
N HIS A 46 2.30 -15.45 1.95
CA HIS A 46 1.63 -16.67 2.31
C HIS A 46 2.69 -17.77 2.37
N ILE A 47 3.31 -17.93 3.54
CA ILE A 47 4.19 -19.07 3.80
C ILE A 47 3.27 -20.28 3.85
N ILE A 48 3.23 -21.03 2.75
CA ILE A 48 2.66 -22.37 2.75
C ILE A 48 3.62 -23.20 3.60
N PHE A 49 3.26 -23.42 4.87
CA PHE A 49 4.02 -24.27 5.77
C PHE A 49 3.91 -25.71 5.27
N SER A 50 4.82 -26.14 4.39
CA SER A 50 4.95 -27.54 3.96
C SER A 50 5.40 -28.45 5.11
N GLU A 51 5.97 -27.84 6.16
CA GLU A 51 6.45 -28.51 7.37
C GLU A 51 5.94 -27.75 8.60
N THR A 52 5.63 -28.50 9.67
CA THR A 52 5.23 -27.92 10.95
C THR A 52 6.43 -27.21 11.59
N ILE A 53 6.42 -25.88 11.64
CA ILE A 53 7.48 -25.08 12.26
C ILE A 53 7.06 -24.69 13.68
N SER A 54 7.96 -24.91 14.65
CA SER A 54 7.81 -24.36 16.01
C SER A 54 8.57 -23.03 16.08
N PHE A 55 7.91 -21.98 16.57
CA PHE A 55 8.51 -20.67 16.76
C PHE A 55 8.22 -20.14 18.16
N PHE A 56 9.10 -19.28 18.64
CA PHE A 56 8.94 -18.55 19.89
C PHE A 56 8.71 -17.07 19.58
N GLY A 57 7.88 -16.43 20.39
CA GLY A 57 7.55 -15.03 20.19
C GLY A 57 6.85 -14.44 21.40
N ILE A 58 6.87 -13.12 21.47
CA ILE A 58 6.22 -12.35 22.54
C ILE A 58 4.86 -11.89 22.04
N VAL A 59 3.84 -12.09 22.87
CA VAL A 59 2.50 -11.56 22.61
C VAL A 59 2.53 -10.04 22.77
N GLU A 60 2.33 -9.31 21.68
CA GLU A 60 2.43 -7.84 21.68
C GLU A 60 1.11 -7.17 22.09
N LYS A 61 -0.02 -7.83 21.84
CA LYS A 61 -1.36 -7.34 22.17
C LYS A 61 -2.16 -8.40 22.90
N ASN A 62 -3.02 -7.93 23.82
CA ASN A 62 -3.97 -8.80 24.49
C ASN A 62 -4.80 -9.59 23.46
N PRO A 63 -5.05 -10.88 23.72
CA PRO A 63 -5.82 -11.71 22.81
C PRO A 63 -7.23 -11.15 22.63
N ILE A 64 -7.71 -11.15 21.40
CA ILE A 64 -9.06 -10.71 21.05
C ILE A 64 -9.87 -11.94 20.67
N ILE A 65 -11.03 -12.11 21.29
CA ILE A 65 -11.95 -13.19 20.94
C ILE A 65 -12.90 -12.67 19.86
N ARG A 66 -12.87 -13.29 18.67
CA ARG A 66 -13.78 -12.99 17.56
C ARG A 66 -14.23 -14.30 16.93
N ASN A 67 -15.54 -14.44 16.73
CA ASN A 67 -16.14 -15.58 16.02
C ASN A 67 -15.70 -16.95 16.57
N ASP A 68 -15.70 -17.11 17.90
CA ASP A 68 -15.33 -18.37 18.58
C ASP A 68 -13.85 -18.78 18.43
N VAL A 69 -13.02 -17.84 17.97
CA VAL A 69 -11.57 -18.02 17.79
C VAL A 69 -10.84 -16.95 18.59
N GLN A 70 -9.71 -17.33 19.19
CA GLN A 70 -8.81 -16.42 19.87
C GLN A 70 -7.74 -15.94 18.89
N GLU A 71 -7.69 -14.63 18.66
CA GLU A 71 -6.69 -13.97 17.83
C GLU A 71 -5.57 -13.42 18.70
N LEU A 72 -4.33 -13.85 18.43
CA LEU A 72 -3.13 -13.40 19.12
C LEU A 72 -2.18 -12.74 18.13
N VAL A 73 -1.74 -11.53 18.43
CA VAL A 73 -0.70 -10.85 17.66
C VAL A 73 0.64 -11.15 18.33
N VAL A 74 1.46 -11.96 17.68
CA VAL A 74 2.74 -12.44 18.20
C VAL A 74 3.87 -11.82 17.38
N ARG A 75 4.81 -11.18 18.07
CA ARG A 75 6.07 -10.74 17.47
C ARG A 75 7.06 -11.88 17.54
N LEU A 76 7.58 -12.28 16.38
CA LEU A 76 8.55 -13.37 16.28
C LEU A 76 9.91 -12.95 16.84
N GLU A 77 10.54 -13.85 17.59
CA GLU A 77 11.94 -13.74 17.98
C GLU A 77 12.86 -14.45 16.97
N LEU A 78 14.16 -14.12 17.01
CA LEU A 78 15.20 -14.74 16.19
C LEU A 78 15.09 -16.28 16.27
N PRO A 79 15.23 -17.02 15.15
CA PRO A 79 15.78 -16.60 13.85
C PRO A 79 14.80 -15.93 12.88
N TYR A 80 13.51 -15.84 13.24
CA TYR A 80 12.50 -15.23 12.40
C TYR A 80 12.26 -13.77 12.80
N GLN A 81 11.78 -12.95 11.87
CA GLN A 81 11.48 -11.55 12.12
C GLN A 81 10.13 -11.19 11.50
N GLY A 82 9.30 -10.46 12.27
CA GLY A 82 8.00 -10.00 11.82
C GLY A 82 6.92 -10.13 12.89
N ILE A 83 5.68 -9.83 12.49
CA ILE A 83 4.48 -9.96 13.32
C ILE A 83 3.57 -10.97 12.63
N VAL A 84 3.09 -11.95 13.40
CA VAL A 84 2.14 -12.96 12.92
C VAL A 84 0.83 -12.87 13.70
N LEU A 85 -0.28 -13.06 12.99
CA LEU A 85 -1.59 -13.23 13.58
C LEU A 85 -1.85 -14.73 13.75
N VAL A 86 -1.83 -15.20 15.00
CA VAL A 86 -2.13 -16.59 15.35
C VAL A 86 -3.61 -16.69 15.69
N LYS A 87 -4.30 -17.63 15.05
CA LYS A 87 -5.70 -17.97 15.35
C LYS A 87 -5.73 -19.33 16.02
N SER A 88 -6.11 -19.37 17.29
CA SER A 88 -6.24 -20.60 18.06
C SER A 88 -7.69 -20.83 18.49
N GLY A 89 -8.04 -22.09 18.74
CA GLY A 89 -9.28 -22.41 19.45
C GLY A 89 -9.28 -21.76 20.84
N LEU A 90 -10.47 -21.52 21.37
CA LEU A 90 -10.64 -21.01 22.73
C LEU A 90 -10.02 -21.99 23.73
N HIS A 91 -9.09 -21.50 24.54
CA HIS A 91 -8.59 -22.25 25.69
C HIS A 91 -9.61 -22.12 26.84
N PRO A 92 -9.95 -23.20 27.56
CA PRO A 92 -10.89 -23.17 28.69
C PRO A 92 -10.41 -22.30 29.86
#